data_AF-A0A6M0C7L0-F1
#
_entry.id   AF-A0A6M0C7L0-F1
#
_cell.length_a   1.000
_cell.length_b   1.000
_cell.length_c   1.000
_cell.angle_alpha   90.00
_cell.angle_beta   90.00
_cell.angle_gamma   90.00
#
_symmetry.space_group_name_H-M   'P 1'
#
loop_
_entity.id
_entity.type
_entity.pdbx_description
1 polymer ?
#
loop_
_entity_poly.entity_id
_entity_poly.type
_entity_poly.pdbx_seq_one_letter_code
_entity_poly.pdbx_strand_id
1 'polypeptide(L)'
;ALDKIAIVVGVNNPFNGGLTSDQVRGIFQGQITNWSQVGGPNSLIRVINRPTVSGTHQAFKEMVLDGGNFGSSSNITTMERDATTPMLRVLGDDGIGYATYAQVANQQTVRSLPIDGSLPNSATYPLSRQLFYVYKNPPTQGVRDFLGYATSPQGQQGIFAD
;
A
#
# COMPACT_ATOMS: atom_id res chain seq x y z
N ALA A 1 9.13 3.92 12.92
CA ALA A 1 9.72 3.22 11.76
C ALA A 1 9.16 3.84 10.49
N LEU A 2 9.93 3.91 9.40
CA LEU A 2 9.43 4.41 8.12
C LEU A 2 8.69 3.27 7.41
N ASP A 3 7.39 3.46 7.17
CA ASP A 3 6.54 2.55 6.39
C ASP A 3 6.16 3.21 5.07
N LYS A 4 5.92 2.40 4.04
CA LYS A 4 5.57 2.86 2.71
C LYS A 4 4.42 2.04 2.16
N ILE A 5 3.45 2.70 1.54
CA ILE A 5 2.34 2.02 0.88
C ILE A 5 2.68 1.85 -0.60
N ALA A 6 3.01 0.62 -0.99
CA ALA A 6 3.27 0.27 -2.38
C ALA A 6 1.95 0.13 -3.14
N ILE A 7 1.84 0.80 -4.28
CA ILE A 7 0.81 0.51 -5.28
C ILE A 7 1.32 -0.63 -6.14
N VAL A 8 0.50 -1.66 -6.30
CA VAL A 8 0.91 -2.93 -6.90
C VAL A 8 -0.04 -3.38 -7.99
N VAL A 9 0.54 -4.03 -9.00
CA VAL A 9 -0.18 -4.75 -10.05
C VAL A 9 0.37 -6.19 -10.12
N GLY A 10 -0.37 -7.11 -10.72
CA GLY A 10 0.18 -8.43 -11.01
C GLY A 10 1.39 -8.34 -11.94
N VAL A 11 2.31 -9.30 -11.84
CA VAL A 11 3.59 -9.27 -12.56
C VAL A 11 3.41 -9.20 -14.09
N ASN A 12 2.35 -9.82 -14.61
CA ASN A 12 2.01 -9.89 -16.03
C ASN A 12 1.04 -8.80 -16.49
N ASN A 13 0.64 -7.87 -15.61
CA ASN A 13 -0.21 -6.75 -16.01
C ASN A 13 0.50 -5.92 -17.11
N PRO A 14 -0.16 -5.62 -18.24
CA PRO A 14 0.46 -4.98 -19.40
C PRO A 14 0.80 -3.50 -19.19
N PHE A 15 0.35 -2.85 -18.11
CA PHE A 15 0.68 -1.47 -17.80
C PHE A 15 2.11 -1.32 -17.27
N ASN A 16 3.04 -0.85 -18.10
CA ASN A 16 4.47 -0.71 -17.74
C ASN A 16 4.87 0.71 -17.29
N GLY A 17 3.91 1.63 -17.15
CA GLY A 17 4.16 3.02 -16.74
C GLY A 17 4.26 3.22 -15.22
N GLY A 18 4.51 4.47 -14.83
CA GLY A 18 4.26 4.96 -13.48
C GLY A 18 2.94 5.72 -13.40
N LEU A 19 2.48 6.00 -12.18
CA LEU A 19 1.29 6.80 -11.93
C LEU A 19 1.67 8.06 -11.15
N THR A 20 0.91 9.14 -11.34
CA THR A 20 0.95 10.27 -10.40
C THR A 20 0.13 9.97 -9.16
N SER A 21 0.41 10.63 -8.04
CA SER A 21 -0.41 10.52 -6.82
C SER A 21 -1.89 10.83 -7.09
N ASP A 22 -2.19 11.82 -7.93
CA ASP A 22 -3.57 12.15 -8.33
C ASP A 22 -4.21 11.06 -9.19
N GLN A 23 -3.46 10.39 -10.06
CA GLN A 23 -3.97 9.25 -10.82
C GLN A 23 -4.28 8.07 -9.89
N VAL A 24 -3.42 7.78 -8.91
CA VAL A 24 -3.70 6.76 -7.90
C VAL A 24 -4.99 7.11 -7.17
N ARG A 25 -5.14 8.35 -6.68
CA ARG A 25 -6.38 8.81 -6.03
C ARG A 25 -7.59 8.59 -6.94
N GLY A 26 -7.52 9.05 -8.20
CA GLY A 26 -8.60 8.92 -9.18
C GLY A 26 -8.99 7.47 -9.47
N ILE A 27 -8.02 6.54 -9.51
CA ILE A 27 -8.27 5.11 -9.68
C ILE A 27 -9.05 4.55 -8.49
N PHE A 28 -8.56 4.79 -7.27
CA PHE A 28 -9.16 4.24 -6.05
C PHE A 28 -10.46 4.94 -5.63
N GLN A 29 -10.75 6.13 -6.18
CA GLN A 29 -12.06 6.80 -6.09
C GLN A 29 -13.03 6.41 -7.22
N GLY A 30 -12.59 5.62 -8.21
CA GLY A 30 -13.42 5.18 -9.34
C GLY A 30 -13.63 6.24 -10.43
N GLN A 31 -12.86 7.33 -10.42
CA GLN A 31 -12.87 8.38 -11.46
C GLN A 31 -12.06 7.96 -12.69
N ILE A 32 -10.99 7.19 -12.48
CA ILE A 32 -10.17 6.58 -13.53
C ILE A 32 -10.45 5.08 -13.49
N THR A 33 -11.01 4.55 -14.57
CA THR A 33 -11.47 3.16 -14.62
C THR A 33 -10.81 2.36 -15.73
N ASN A 34 -10.03 2.99 -16.62
CA ASN A 34 -9.37 2.33 -17.74
C ASN A 34 -7.91 2.75 -17.85
N TRP A 35 -7.01 1.80 -18.10
CA TRP A 35 -5.57 2.03 -18.20
C TRP A 35 -5.21 3.04 -19.30
N SER A 36 -6.00 3.15 -20.36
CA SER A 36 -5.79 4.15 -21.43
C SER A 36 -5.87 5.60 -20.95
N GLN A 37 -6.60 5.87 -19.86
CA GLN A 37 -6.69 7.19 -19.25
C GLN A 37 -5.38 7.63 -18.56
N VAL A 38 -4.46 6.69 -18.36
CA VAL A 38 -3.14 6.92 -17.73
C VAL A 38 -1.99 6.47 -18.64
N GLY A 39 -2.24 6.39 -19.96
CA GLY A 39 -1.23 6.05 -20.96
C GLY A 39 -0.94 4.55 -21.11
N GLY A 40 -1.81 3.69 -20.59
CA GLY A 40 -1.76 2.25 -20.73
C GLY A 40 -2.61 1.69 -21.88
N PRO A 41 -2.76 0.36 -21.96
CA PRO A 41 -3.63 -0.28 -22.93
C PRO A 41 -5.11 0.06 -22.68
N ASN A 42 -5.95 -0.06 -23.70
CA ASN A 42 -7.40 0.09 -23.53
C ASN A 42 -8.00 -1.13 -22.83
N SER A 43 -7.91 -1.15 -21.49
CA SER A 43 -8.41 -2.22 -20.64
C SER A 43 -8.94 -1.64 -19.33
N LEU A 44 -10.03 -2.21 -18.82
CA LEU A 44 -10.59 -1.85 -17.52
C LEU A 44 -9.56 -2.11 -16.41
N ILE A 45 -9.52 -1.21 -15.43
CA ILE A 45 -8.72 -1.32 -14.22
C ILE A 45 -9.59 -2.01 -13.17
N ARG A 46 -9.19 -3.19 -12.70
CA ARG A 46 -9.88 -3.86 -11.59
C ARG A 46 -9.19 -3.52 -10.27
N VAL A 47 -9.84 -2.70 -9.44
CA VAL A 47 -9.30 -2.34 -8.13
C VAL A 47 -9.66 -3.43 -7.12
N ILE A 48 -8.63 -3.96 -6.46
CA ILE A 48 -8.80 -4.80 -5.27
C ILE A 48 -8.48 -3.94 -4.05
N ASN A 49 -9.48 -3.75 -3.20
CA ASN A 49 -9.40 -2.94 -1.99
C ASN A 49 -9.43 -3.83 -0.74
N ARG A 50 -8.87 -3.32 0.36
CA ARG A 50 -8.87 -3.97 1.67
C ARG A 50 -10.13 -3.61 2.46
N PRO A 51 -10.61 -4.47 3.38
CA PRO A 51 -11.72 -4.13 4.25
C PRO A 51 -11.35 -3.00 5.23
N THR A 52 -12.36 -2.30 5.74
CA THR A 52 -12.22 -1.13 6.63
C THR A 52 -11.54 -1.43 7.97
N VAL A 53 -11.50 -2.71 8.38
CA VAL A 53 -10.76 -3.19 9.56
C VAL A 53 -9.24 -3.13 9.36
N SER A 54 -8.76 -3.01 8.12
CA SER A 54 -7.34 -2.95 7.81
C SER A 54 -6.72 -1.60 8.19
N GLY A 55 -5.65 -1.62 8.98
CA GLY A 55 -4.87 -0.40 9.25
C GLY A 55 -4.25 0.20 7.99
N THR A 56 -3.92 -0.61 6.98
CA THR A 56 -3.43 -0.11 5.68
C THR A 56 -4.55 0.55 4.88
N HIS A 57 -5.80 0.07 4.98
CA HIS A 57 -6.96 0.76 4.38
C HIS A 57 -7.13 2.17 4.95
N GLN A 58 -7.09 2.29 6.28
CA GLN A 58 -7.24 3.58 6.96
C GLN A 58 -6.12 4.55 6.56
N ALA A 59 -4.88 4.06 6.53
CA ALA A 59 -3.73 4.85 6.09
C ALA A 59 -3.81 5.28 4.63
N PHE A 60 -4.25 4.38 3.74
CA PHE A 60 -4.43 4.69 2.33
C PHE A 60 -5.49 5.79 2.16
N LYS A 61 -6.60 5.68 2.89
CA LYS A 61 -7.66 6.69 2.90
C LYS A 61 -7.13 8.06 3.30
N GLU A 62 -6.39 8.13 4.40
CA GLU A 62 -5.85 9.40 4.90
C GLU A 62 -4.79 9.98 3.97
N MET A 63 -3.83 9.17 3.53
CA MET A 63 -2.64 9.67 2.82
C MET A 63 -2.85 9.83 1.31
N VAL A 64 -3.58 8.90 0.68
CA VAL A 64 -3.71 8.85 -0.78
C VAL A 64 -5.02 9.51 -1.20
N LEU A 65 -6.09 9.24 -0.48
CA LEU A 65 -7.42 9.79 -0.79
C LEU A 65 -7.70 11.14 -0.12
N ASP A 66 -6.74 11.68 0.64
CA ASP A 66 -6.88 12.95 1.38
C ASP A 66 -8.12 12.95 2.30
N GLY A 67 -8.33 11.82 2.99
CA GLY A 67 -9.51 11.58 3.84
C GLY A 67 -10.80 11.27 3.07
N GLY A 68 -10.79 11.35 1.74
CA GLY A 68 -11.91 10.99 0.87
C GLY A 68 -12.25 9.50 0.92
N ASN A 69 -13.43 9.13 0.41
CA ASN A 69 -13.87 7.73 0.40
C ASN A 69 -13.32 6.98 -0.82
N PHE A 70 -13.16 5.67 -0.68
CA PHE A 70 -13.00 4.78 -1.84
C PHE A 70 -14.24 4.86 -2.73
N GLY A 71 -14.04 4.65 -4.03
CA GLY A 71 -15.13 4.60 -5.00
C GLY A 71 -16.04 3.38 -4.81
N SER A 72 -17.23 3.48 -5.38
CA SER A 72 -18.25 2.41 -5.41
C SER A 72 -18.53 1.90 -6.83
N SER A 73 -17.66 2.22 -7.80
CA SER A 73 -17.79 1.73 -9.17
C SER A 73 -17.63 0.21 -9.23
N SER A 74 -18.27 -0.42 -10.21
CA SER A 74 -18.35 -1.90 -10.32
C SER A 74 -16.99 -2.59 -10.50
N ASN A 75 -15.96 -1.86 -10.92
CA ASN A 75 -14.59 -2.35 -11.06
C ASN A 75 -13.81 -2.32 -9.74
N ILE A 76 -14.39 -1.86 -8.63
CA ILE A 76 -13.78 -1.82 -7.30
C ILE A 76 -14.38 -2.93 -6.45
N THR A 77 -13.55 -3.88 -6.03
CA THR A 77 -13.93 -4.98 -5.14
C THR A 77 -13.20 -4.84 -3.81
N THR A 78 -13.95 -4.78 -2.71
CA THR A 78 -13.38 -4.81 -1.36
C THR A 78 -13.37 -6.24 -0.83
N MET A 79 -12.20 -6.72 -0.40
CA MET A 79 -12.07 -8.08 0.16
C MET A 79 -12.79 -8.21 1.51
N GLU A 80 -13.29 -9.41 1.80
CA GLU A 80 -13.99 -9.71 3.06
C GLU A 80 -13.05 -9.75 4.28
N ARG A 81 -11.77 -10.11 4.07
CA ARG A 81 -10.77 -10.25 5.13
C ARG A 81 -9.51 -9.48 4.79
N ASP A 82 -8.85 -8.92 5.80
CA ASP A 82 -7.56 -8.27 5.63
C ASP A 82 -6.48 -9.33 5.50
N ALA A 83 -6.10 -9.65 4.26
CA ALA A 83 -5.11 -10.67 3.97
C ALA A 83 -4.29 -10.27 2.74
N THR A 84 -3.04 -9.86 2.98
CA THR A 84 -2.16 -9.36 1.92
C THR A 84 -1.86 -10.41 0.85
N THR A 85 -1.44 -11.63 1.21
CA THR A 85 -1.10 -12.64 0.20
C THR A 85 -2.29 -13.02 -0.71
N PRO A 86 -3.51 -13.29 -0.20
CA PRO A 86 -4.68 -13.46 -1.04
C PRO A 86 -4.96 -12.26 -1.95
N MET A 87 -4.86 -11.03 -1.42
CA MET A 87 -5.04 -9.78 -2.19
C MET A 87 -4.08 -9.69 -3.37
N LEU A 88 -2.80 -9.94 -3.16
CA LEU A 88 -1.78 -9.86 -4.19
C LEU A 88 -1.98 -10.93 -5.27
N ARG A 89 -2.41 -12.14 -4.90
CA ARG A 89 -2.66 -13.24 -5.85
C ARG A 89 -3.82 -12.97 -6.80
N VAL A 90 -4.86 -12.27 -6.34
CA VAL A 90 -6.05 -11.98 -7.17
C VAL A 90 -5.87 -10.78 -8.10
N LEU A 91 -4.70 -10.14 -8.11
CA LEU A 91 -4.45 -9.01 -9.02
C LEU A 91 -4.41 -9.46 -10.49
N GLY A 92 -3.85 -10.63 -10.82
CA GLY A 92 -3.80 -11.10 -12.21
C GLY A 92 -3.25 -10.06 -13.18
N ASP A 93 -3.78 -10.01 -14.40
CA ASP A 93 -3.24 -9.17 -15.48
C ASP A 93 -3.95 -7.82 -15.61
N ASP A 94 -5.06 -7.61 -14.89
CA ASP A 94 -5.94 -6.44 -14.98
C ASP A 94 -6.09 -5.70 -13.65
N GLY A 95 -5.60 -6.28 -12.56
CA GLY A 95 -5.82 -5.80 -11.21
C GLY A 95 -4.77 -4.82 -10.70
N ILE A 96 -5.23 -3.88 -9.87
CA ILE A 96 -4.42 -2.97 -9.07
C ILE A 96 -4.82 -3.06 -7.59
N GLY A 97 -3.85 -2.95 -6.70
CA GLY A 97 -4.06 -2.95 -5.25
C GLY A 97 -2.96 -2.20 -4.51
N TYR A 98 -2.94 -2.33 -3.19
CA TYR A 98 -1.93 -1.72 -2.33
C TYR A 98 -1.61 -2.59 -1.09
N ALA A 99 -0.38 -2.47 -0.61
CA ALA A 99 0.12 -3.13 0.59
C ALA A 99 1.29 -2.34 1.20
N THR A 100 1.74 -2.70 2.40
CA THR A 100 3.01 -2.15 2.90
C THR A 100 4.15 -2.67 2.03
N TYR A 101 5.16 -1.84 1.79
CA TYR A 101 6.28 -2.24 0.93
C TYR A 101 7.02 -3.47 1.47
N ALA A 102 7.16 -3.58 2.80
CA ALA A 102 7.76 -4.75 3.45
C ALA A 102 7.04 -6.07 3.09
N GLN A 103 5.72 -6.04 2.85
CA GLN A 103 4.97 -7.23 2.43
C GLN A 103 5.10 -7.55 0.94
N VAL A 104 5.55 -6.58 0.13
CA VAL A 104 5.62 -6.66 -1.33
C VAL A 104 7.04 -6.91 -1.83
N ALA A 105 8.06 -6.41 -1.14
CA ALA A 105 9.44 -6.35 -1.63
C ALA A 105 9.97 -7.69 -2.16
N ASN A 106 9.60 -8.79 -1.51
CA ASN A 106 10.07 -10.14 -1.85
C ASN A 106 9.00 -10.99 -2.59
N GLN A 107 7.89 -10.40 -3.03
CA GLN A 107 6.82 -11.10 -3.76
C GLN A 107 7.18 -11.26 -5.25
N GLN A 108 6.91 -12.44 -5.80
CA GLN A 108 7.20 -12.76 -7.21
C GLN A 108 5.98 -12.65 -8.12
N THR A 109 4.77 -12.63 -7.57
CA THR A 109 3.52 -12.62 -8.35
C THR A 109 3.02 -11.20 -8.69
N VAL A 110 3.63 -10.18 -8.10
CA VAL A 110 3.24 -8.78 -8.22
C VAL A 110 4.48 -7.91 -8.36
N ARG A 111 4.28 -6.69 -8.87
CA ARG A 111 5.30 -5.65 -8.91
C ARG A 111 4.74 -4.31 -8.45
N SER A 112 5.60 -3.50 -7.86
CA SER A 112 5.26 -2.13 -7.48
C SER A 112 5.29 -1.19 -8.69
N LEU A 113 4.32 -0.28 -8.77
CA LEU A 113 4.34 0.81 -9.74
C LEU A 113 5.14 2.01 -9.18
N PRO A 114 5.93 2.71 -10.01
CA PRO A 114 6.49 4.00 -9.64
C PRO A 114 5.37 5.02 -9.42
N ILE A 115 5.41 5.73 -8.29
CA ILE A 115 4.51 6.85 -7.99
C ILE A 115 5.31 8.15 -7.98
N ASP A 116 4.85 9.14 -8.74
CA ASP A 116 5.55 10.42 -8.96
C ASP A 116 7.03 10.20 -9.34
N GLY A 117 7.27 9.20 -10.21
CA GLY A 117 8.60 8.86 -10.72
C GLY A 117 9.49 8.04 -9.79
N SER A 118 9.02 7.68 -8.59
CA SER A 118 9.82 6.94 -7.60
C SER A 118 9.22 5.58 -7.26
N LEU A 119 10.06 4.56 -7.08
CA LEU A 119 9.65 3.24 -6.54
C LEU A 119 9.65 3.24 -5.00
N PRO A 120 8.93 2.32 -4.34
CA PRO A 120 8.87 2.25 -2.88
C PRO A 120 10.22 2.03 -2.17
N ASN A 121 11.24 1.49 -2.82
CA ASN A 121 12.58 1.41 -2.24
C ASN A 121 13.31 2.77 -2.19
N SER A 122 12.88 3.76 -2.97
CA SER A 122 13.48 5.09 -3.00
C SER A 122 13.15 5.91 -1.75
N ALA A 123 14.09 6.74 -1.29
CA ALA A 123 13.86 7.72 -0.22
C ALA A 123 12.83 8.80 -0.62
N THR A 124 12.68 9.08 -1.92
CA THR A 124 11.78 10.10 -2.47
C THR A 124 10.36 9.60 -2.73
N TYR A 125 10.03 8.36 -2.35
CA TYR A 125 8.71 7.79 -2.61
C TYR A 125 7.61 8.54 -1.83
N PRO A 126 6.56 9.04 -2.50
CA PRO A 126 5.62 9.99 -1.89
C PRO A 126 4.68 9.34 -0.87
N LEU A 127 4.36 8.04 -1.01
CA LEU A 127 3.40 7.35 -0.13
C LEU A 127 4.11 6.74 1.09
N SER A 128 4.87 7.57 1.80
CA SER A 128 5.66 7.21 2.98
C SER A 128 5.03 7.77 4.26
N ARG A 129 5.04 7.01 5.36
CA ARG A 129 4.56 7.44 6.67
C ARG A 129 5.47 7.00 7.80
N GLN A 130 5.47 7.77 8.88
CA GLN A 130 6.11 7.36 10.13
C GLN A 130 5.13 6.55 10.98
N LEU A 131 5.55 5.36 11.41
CA LEU A 131 4.85 4.58 12.43
C LEU A 131 5.38 4.93 13.82
N PHE A 132 4.45 5.07 14.76
CA PHE A 132 4.69 5.45 16.15
C PHE A 132 4.21 4.37 17.11
N TYR A 133 4.91 4.22 18.24
CA TYR A 133 4.37 3.52 19.41
C TYR A 133 3.58 4.52 20.25
N VAL A 134 2.34 4.15 20.59
CA VAL A 134 1.48 4.93 21.48
C VAL A 134 1.21 4.11 22.73
N TYR A 135 1.39 4.72 23.90
CA TYR A 135 1.19 4.06 25.18
C TYR A 135 0.54 5.00 26.20
N LYS A 136 -0.13 4.42 27.19
CA LYS A 136 -0.70 5.19 28.30
C LYS A 136 0.41 5.69 29.22
N ASN A 137 0.36 6.98 29.57
CA ASN A 137 1.25 7.58 30.54
C ASN A 137 0.61 7.55 31.95
N PRO A 138 1.29 7.07 33.01
CA PRO A 138 2.64 6.50 33.04
C PRO A 138 2.72 5.09 32.43
N PRO A 139 3.84 4.72 31.77
CA PRO A 139 4.02 3.37 31.23
C PRO A 139 4.19 2.34 32.36
N THR A 140 3.74 1.12 32.12
CA THR A 140 4.07 -0.03 32.98
C THR A 140 5.53 -0.44 32.77
N GLN A 141 6.07 -1.30 33.66
CA GLN A 141 7.43 -1.80 33.48
C GLN A 141 7.59 -2.57 32.16
N GLY A 142 6.64 -3.45 31.83
CA GLY A 142 6.68 -4.19 30.55
C GLY A 142 6.64 -3.29 29.32
N VAL A 143 5.92 -2.16 29.36
CA VAL A 143 5.95 -1.17 28.26
C VAL A 143 7.32 -0.51 28.17
N ARG A 144 7.93 -0.12 29.29
CA ARG A 144 9.29 0.44 29.29
C ARG A 144 10.32 -0.54 28.73
N ASP A 145 10.27 -1.79 29.16
CA ASP A 145 11.19 -2.83 28.71
C ASP A 145 11.03 -3.11 27.21
N PHE A 146 9.78 -3.22 26.73
CA PHE A 146 9.49 -3.38 25.31
C PHE A 146 9.99 -2.20 24.48
N LEU A 147 9.67 -0.96 24.88
CA LEU A 147 10.11 0.23 24.16
C LEU A 147 11.64 0.33 24.14
N GLY A 148 12.30 0.06 25.28
CA GLY A 148 13.75 0.04 25.39
C GLY A 148 14.40 -0.98 24.45
N TYR A 149 13.85 -2.19 24.37
CA TYR A 149 14.30 -3.19 23.42
C TYR A 149 14.03 -2.77 21.96
N ALA A 150 12.80 -2.37 21.64
CA ALA A 150 12.38 -2.03 20.29
C ALA A 150 13.14 -0.81 19.70
N THR A 151 13.60 0.11 20.54
CA THR A 151 14.43 1.25 20.11
C THR A 151 15.94 1.03 20.32
N SER A 152 16.36 -0.12 20.82
CA SER A 152 17.79 -0.47 20.93
C SER A 152 18.39 -0.79 19.55
N PRO A 153 19.73 -0.73 19.40
CA PRO A 153 20.40 -1.17 18.17
C PRO A 153 20.02 -2.61 17.76
N GLN A 154 19.92 -3.51 18.73
CA GLN A 154 19.55 -4.92 18.50
C GLN A 154 18.10 -5.04 17.99
N GLY A 155 17.16 -4.33 18.63
CA GLY A 155 15.76 -4.32 18.20
C GLY A 155 15.58 -3.75 16.79
N GLN A 156 16.35 -2.71 16.44
CA GLN A 156 16.30 -2.09 15.12
C GLN A 156 16.90 -2.98 14.02
N GLN A 157 17.96 -3.74 14.30
CA GLN A 157 18.51 -4.70 13.33
C GLN A 157 17.49 -5.76 12.92
N GLY A 158 16.63 -6.21 13.85
CA GLY A 158 15.57 -7.19 13.58
C GLY A 158 14.42 -6.67 12.70
N ILE A 159 14.33 -5.36 12.45
CA ILE A 159 13.27 -4.76 11.61
C ILE A 159 13.63 -4.84 10.11
N PHE A 160 14.93 -4.91 9.79
CA PHE A 160 15.45 -4.88 8.42
C PHE A 160 16.01 -6.24 7.95
N ALA A 161 15.88 -7.28 8.77
CA ALA A 161 16.34 -8.62 8.42
C ALA A 161 15.29 -9.34 7.56
N ASP A 162 15.47 -9.26 6.24
CA ASP A 162 15.30 -10.32 5.22
C ASP A 162 15.76 -9.79 3.85
#